data_AF-A0A1G1T2J8-F1
#
_entry.id   AF-A0A1G1T2J8-F1
#
_cell.length_a   1.000
_cell.length_b   1.000
_cell.length_c   1.000
_cell.angle_alpha   90.00
_cell.angle_beta   90.00
_cell.angle_gamma   90.00
#
_symmetry.space_group_name_H-M   'P 1'
#
loop_
_entity.id
_entity.type
_entity.pdbx_description
1 polymer ?
#
loop_
_entity_poly.entity_id
_entity_poly.type
_entity_poly.pdbx_seq_one_letter_code
_entity_poly.pdbx_strand_id
1 'polypeptide(L)' 'MRYAGGQRRTERLRQYELLTCHTARRTFVTLALEAGLRPETVMKCTGHKSWETFKRYVNIADRTVEREFAAVYGSGPGR' A
#
# COMPACT_ATOMS: atom_id res chain seq x y z
N MET A 1 -6.51 -17.44 -10.93
CA MET A 1 -6.85 -18.87 -10.74
C MET A 1 -7.42 -19.38 -12.05
N ARG A 2 -6.85 -20.45 -12.60
CA ARG A 2 -7.39 -21.10 -13.80
C ARG A 2 -7.95 -22.45 -13.37
N TYR A 3 -9.23 -22.67 -13.63
CA TYR A 3 -9.87 -23.96 -13.43
C TYR A 3 -9.79 -24.69 -14.77
N ALA A 4 -9.19 -25.88 -14.78
CA ALA A 4 -9.25 -26.79 -15.91
C ALA A 4 -9.84 -28.10 -15.40
N GLY A 5 -11.01 -28.50 -15.92
CA GLY A 5 -11.64 -29.79 -15.59
C GLY A 5 -12.01 -29.99 -14.11
N GLY A 6 -12.37 -28.93 -13.37
CA GLY A 6 -12.80 -29.04 -11.98
C GLY A 6 -11.68 -29.23 -10.94
N GLN A 7 -10.43 -29.39 -11.35
CA GLN A 7 -9.29 -29.46 -10.42
C GLN A 7 -8.55 -28.12 -10.32
N ARG A 8 -8.30 -27.70 -9.07
CA ARG A 8 -7.52 -26.49 -8.78
C ARG A 8 -6.03 -26.78 -9.01
N ARG A 9 -5.48 -26.34 -10.15
CA ARG A 9 -4.03 -26.33 -10.36
C ARG A 9 -3.41 -25.11 -9.67
N THR A 10 -2.48 -25.38 -8.76
CA THR A 10 -1.63 -24.35 -8.14
C THR A 10 -0.24 -24.50 -8.73
N GLU A 11 0.18 -23.54 -9.55
CA GLU A 11 1.52 -23.49 -10.11
C GLU A 11 2.44 -22.66 -9.21
N ARG A 12 3.67 -23.14 -8.99
CA ARG A 12 4.71 -22.38 -8.28
C ARG A 12 5.47 -21.56 -9.30
N LEU A 13 5.26 -20.25 -9.28
CA LEU A 13 5.94 -19.27 -10.13
C LEU A 13 6.94 -18.45 -9.31
N ARG A 14 7.98 -17.93 -9.96
CA ARG A 14 8.93 -17.01 -9.34
C ARG A 14 8.24 -15.67 -9.09
N GLN A 15 8.66 -14.96 -8.03
CA GLN A 15 7.97 -13.73 -7.59
C GLN A 15 7.88 -12.67 -8.69
N TYR A 16 8.93 -12.49 -9.50
CA TYR A 16 8.93 -11.52 -10.58
C TYR A 16 7.94 -11.86 -11.71
N GLU A 17 7.56 -13.13 -11.87
CA GLU A 17 6.56 -13.59 -12.86
C GLU A 17 5.13 -13.18 -12.43
N LEU A 18 4.95 -12.79 -11.17
CA LEU A 18 3.68 -12.34 -10.60
C LEU A 18 3.60 -10.81 -10.50
N LEU A 19 4.68 -10.09 -10.78
CA LEU A 19 4.70 -8.63 -10.76
C LEU A 19 4.00 -8.09 -12.01
N THR A 20 2.99 -7.24 -11.79
CA THR A 20 2.25 -6.57 -12.86
C THR A 20 2.22 -5.07 -12.62
N CYS A 21 1.80 -4.30 -13.63
CA CYS A 21 1.58 -2.86 -13.47
C CYS A 21 0.60 -2.54 -12.34
N HIS A 22 -0.37 -3.42 -12.07
CA HIS A 22 -1.25 -3.27 -10.92
C HIS A 22 -0.47 -3.33 -9.62
N THR A 23 0.37 -4.34 -9.42
CA THR A 23 1.24 -4.49 -8.25
C THR A 23 2.15 -3.26 -8.09
N ALA A 24 2.78 -2.81 -9.17
CA ALA A 24 3.64 -1.62 -9.15
C ALA A 24 2.87 -0.36 -8.71
N ARG A 25 1.66 -0.14 -9.25
CA ARG A 25 0.79 0.98 -8.83
C ARG A 25 0.44 0.91 -7.36
N ARG A 26 0.13 -0.27 -6.82
CA ARG A 26 -0.17 -0.46 -5.38
C ARG A 26 1.04 -0.03 -4.53
N THR A 27 2.22 -0.53 -4.89
CA THR A 27 3.47 -0.24 -4.17
C THR A 27 3.81 1.25 -4.23
N PHE A 28 3.70 1.87 -5.40
CA PHE A 28 3.94 3.30 -5.57
C PHE A 28 3.05 4.16 -4.66
N VAL A 29 1.75 3.87 -4.60
CA VAL A 29 0.81 4.63 -3.75
C VAL A 29 1.21 4.55 -2.28
N THR A 30 1.51 3.35 -1.77
CA THR A 30 1.90 3.16 -0.37
C THR A 30 3.19 3.92 -0.05
N LEU A 31 4.24 3.74 -0.86
CA LEU A 31 5.52 4.41 -0.65
C LEU A 31 5.40 5.94 -0.72
N ALA A 32 4.58 6.45 -1.65
CA ALA A 32 4.35 7.88 -1.77
C ALA A 32 3.69 8.47 -0.50
N LEU A 33 2.72 7.75 0.07
CA LEU A 33 2.07 8.17 1.32
C LEU A 33 3.01 8.08 2.51
N GLU A 34 3.83 7.04 2.60
CA GLU A 34 4.85 6.91 3.66
C GLU A 34 5.93 7.98 3.55
N ALA A 35 6.26 8.42 2.34
CA ALA A 35 7.15 9.57 2.09
C ALA A 35 6.51 10.93 2.47
N GLY A 36 5.27 10.96 2.95
CA GLY A 36 4.59 12.16 3.40
C GLY A 36 3.87 12.96 2.31
N LEU A 37 3.69 12.40 1.11
CA LEU A 37 2.91 13.07 0.06
C LEU A 37 1.43 13.16 0.45
N ARG A 38 0.82 14.31 0.18
CA ARG A 38 -0.60 14.54 0.45
C ARG A 38 -1.46 13.52 -0.33
N PRO A 39 -2.41 12.83 0.30
CA PRO A 39 -3.30 11.85 -0.33
C PRO A 39 -3.95 12.34 -1.63
N GLU A 40 -4.42 13.59 -1.65
CA GLU A 40 -5.03 14.23 -2.82
C GLU A 40 -4.10 14.27 -4.04
N THR A 41 -2.80 14.50 -3.82
CA THR A 41 -1.79 14.58 -4.89
C THR A 41 -1.50 13.19 -5.44
N VAL A 42 -1.35 12.21 -4.56
CA VAL A 42 -1.13 10.81 -4.94
C VAL A 42 -2.34 10.27 -5.70
N MET A 43 -3.57 10.60 -5.28
CA MET A 43 -4.80 10.21 -5.98
C MET A 43 -4.88 10.77 -7.40
N LYS A 44 -4.56 12.06 -7.59
CA LYS A 44 -4.52 12.70 -8.91
C LYS A 44 -3.48 12.04 -9.81
N CYS A 45 -2.27 11.81 -9.31
CA CYS A 45 -1.18 11.18 -10.05
C CYS A 45 -1.51 9.74 -10.47
N THR A 46 -2.17 8.99 -9.59
CA THR A 46 -2.45 7.57 -9.80
C THR A 46 -3.81 7.30 -10.45
N GLY A 47 -4.62 8.34 -10.71
CA GLY A 47 -5.92 8.22 -11.37
C GLY A 47 -6.98 7.54 -10.51
N HIS A 48 -6.92 7.67 -9.18
CA HIS A 48 -8.00 7.19 -8.29
C HIS A 48 -9.10 8.23 -8.21
N LYS A 49 -10.32 7.85 -8.64
CA LYS A 49 -11.51 8.73 -8.60
C LYS A 49 -12.32 8.61 -7.31
N SER A 50 -12.33 7.42 -6.70
CA SER A 50 -13.07 7.14 -5.45
C SER A 50 -12.13 7.15 -4.25
N TRP A 51 -12.52 7.88 -3.21
CA TRP A 51 -11.84 7.91 -1.92
C TRP A 51 -11.90 6.55 -1.22
N GLU A 52 -13.01 5.83 -1.32
CA GLU A 52 -13.21 4.54 -0.64
C GLU A 52 -12.17 3.50 -1.06
N THR A 53 -11.84 3.48 -2.36
CA THR A 53 -10.79 2.59 -2.88
C THR A 53 -9.40 3.00 -2.37
N PHE A 54 -9.17 4.30 -2.20
CA PHE A 54 -7.88 4.87 -1.81
C PHE A 54 -7.64 4.81 -0.29
N LYS A 55 -8.69 4.88 0.52
CA LYS A 55 -8.63 4.84 2.00
C LYS A 55 -7.81 3.66 2.53
N ARG A 56 -7.83 2.53 1.81
CA ARG A 56 -7.03 1.34 2.14
C ARG A 56 -5.53 1.61 2.19
N TYR A 57 -4.98 2.50 1.36
CA TYR A 57 -3.55 2.83 1.40
C TYR A 57 -3.24 3.84 2.50
N VAL A 58 -4.14 4.80 2.72
CA VAL A 58 -4.00 5.81 3.78
C VAL A 58 -3.93 5.15 5.15
N ASN A 59 -4.85 4.22 5.45
CA ASN A 59 -4.85 3.48 6.72
C ASN A 59 -3.58 2.64 6.95
N ILE A 60 -2.90 2.20 5.89
CA ILE A 60 -1.66 1.43 5.99
C ILE A 60 -0.51 2.38 6.34
N ALA A 61 -0.40 3.51 5.64
CA ALA A 61 0.61 4.52 5.90
C ALA A 61 0.45 5.18 7.27
N ASP A 62 -0.78 5.36 7.76
CA ASP A 62 -1.09 5.98 9.06
C ASP A 62 -0.44 5.23 10.23
N ARG A 63 -0.42 3.88 10.18
CA ARG A 63 0.29 3.06 11.17
C ARG A 63 1.81 3.25 11.15
N THR A 64 2.38 3.51 9.97
CA THR A 64 3.79 3.84 9.84
C THR A 64 4.06 5.23 10.43
N VAL A 65 3.23 6.22 10.11
CA VAL A 65 3.35 7.59 10.62
C VAL A 65 3.18 7.65 12.13
N GLU A 66 2.21 6.93 12.70
CA GLU A 66 1.98 6.87 14.15
C GLU A 66 3.20 6.28 14.89
N ARG A 67 3.84 5.26 14.30
CA ARG A 67 5.08 4.69 14.85
C ARG A 67 6.25 5.69 14.81
N GLU A 68 6.45 6.37 13.69
CA GLU A 68 7.52 7.38 13.56
C GLU A 68 7.25 8.58 14.48
N PHE A 69 6.00 9.02 14.58
CA PHE A 69 5.58 10.09 15.48
C PHE A 69 5.78 9.69 16.95
N ALA A 70 5.42 8.46 17.34
CA ALA A 70 5.70 7.95 18.68
C ALA A 70 7.20 7.77 18.94
N ALA A 71 8.02 7.47 17.93
CA ALA A 71 9.48 7.39 18.09
C ALA A 71 10.12 8.76 18.33
N VAL A 72 9.63 9.81 17.65
CA VAL A 72 10.17 11.18 17.76
C VAL A 72 9.59 11.94 18.94
N TYR A 73 8.29 11.76 19.22
CA TYR A 73 7.55 12.55 20.23
C TYR A 73 7.12 11.73 21.46
N GLY A 74 7.18 10.39 21.41
CA GLY A 74 6.81 9.51 22.52
C GLY A 74 7.92 9.30 23.57
N SER A 75 9.11 9.88 23.39
CA SER A 75 10.12 10.03 24.44
C SER A 75 10.21 11.49 24.90
N GLY A 76 9.11 11.99 25.50
CA GLY A 76 9.18 13.14 26.39
C GLY A 76 9.70 12.70 27.76
N PRO A 77 10.62 13.43 28.41
CA PRO A 77 11.20 13.03 29.67
C PRO A 77 10.09 12.95 30.73
N GLY A 78 10.10 11.88 31.52
CA GLY A 78 9.24 11.76 32.68
C GLY A 78 9.34 13.00 33.58
N ARG A 79 8.18 13.56 33.89
CA ARG A 79 7.90 14.29 35.12
C ARG A 79 6.52 13.87 35.59
#